data_AF-A0A401GZQ7-F1
#
_entry.id   AF-A0A401GZQ7-F1
#
_cell.length_a   1.000
_cell.length_b   1.000
_cell.length_c   1.000
_cell.angle_alpha   90.00
_cell.angle_beta   90.00
_cell.angle_gamma   90.00
#
_symmetry.space_group_name_H-M   'P 1'
#
loop_
_entity.id
_entity.type
_entity.pdbx_description
1 polymer ?
#
loop_
_entity_poly.entity_id
_entity_poly.type
_entity_poly.pdbx_seq_one_letter_code
_entity_poly.pdbx_strand_id
1 'polypeptide(L)'
;MAPSKARRASHRAAVHSPYFPAPPVRRRREKSPEILYTSAYFSPERVQKTSLDSGTAPEGQPTEYQSLLELPGFKYYSQDFLSAFEELYFAKPILIQDYVAHDPWKVLCAVMLLNKTTGAKAVPVFFNLMKIWPTPRDFAVAPQDAVEEIVRTLGLSNIRSERLITLSRMYINDPPRPDLLRKSRCKTTSYSSVGANGGQHVVAEQTDYKRTPVSHFPGCGPYALDSWRIFCAGDEEWKSVLPKDKELKRFLRWKWAYEEFRQWDPELGPGNVITLDYVRDMTALLSSE
;
A
#
# COMPACT_ATOMS: atom_id res chain seq x y z
N MET A 1 23.37 35.18 27.45
CA MET A 1 21.92 35.04 27.20
C MET A 1 21.67 35.24 25.72
N ALA A 2 21.30 34.19 25.00
CA ALA A 2 20.83 34.26 23.62
C ALA A 2 19.53 33.45 23.54
N PRO A 3 18.41 34.01 23.06
CA PRO A 3 17.15 33.30 23.08
C PRO A 3 17.06 32.30 21.92
N SER A 4 16.63 31.10 22.30
CA SER A 4 16.23 29.97 21.46
C SER A 4 15.22 30.38 20.38
N LYS A 5 15.53 30.07 19.12
CA LYS A 5 14.55 30.13 18.02
C LYS A 5 13.68 28.88 18.08
N ALA A 6 12.48 29.02 18.63
CA ALA A 6 11.43 28.01 18.54
C ALA A 6 11.08 27.75 17.05
N ARG A 7 11.30 26.51 16.58
CA ARG A 7 10.75 26.03 15.30
C ARG A 7 9.23 25.98 15.45
N ARG A 8 8.52 26.92 14.84
CA ARG A 8 7.07 26.82 14.63
C ARG A 8 6.80 25.61 13.74
N ALA A 9 6.18 24.57 14.29
CA ALA A 9 5.55 23.51 13.51
C ALA A 9 4.39 24.15 12.74
N SER A 10 4.60 24.38 11.44
CA SER A 10 3.54 24.74 10.51
C SER A 10 2.64 23.53 10.34
N HIS A 11 1.52 23.49 11.06
CA HIS A 11 0.41 22.60 10.72
C HIS A 11 -0.12 23.03 9.35
N ARG A 12 0.41 22.42 8.28
CA ARG A 12 -0.19 22.52 6.96
C ARG A 12 -1.58 21.89 7.05
N ALA A 13 -2.60 22.66 6.71
CA ALA A 13 -3.96 22.16 6.56
C ALA A 13 -3.95 20.94 5.63
N ALA A 14 -4.50 19.82 6.10
CA ALA A 14 -4.63 18.61 5.31
C ALA A 14 -5.32 18.95 3.98
N VAL A 15 -4.70 18.59 2.86
CA VAL A 15 -5.27 18.77 1.52
C VAL A 15 -6.52 17.88 1.44
N HIS A 16 -7.70 18.48 1.64
CA HIS A 16 -8.96 17.77 1.52
C HIS A 16 -9.24 17.45 0.05
N SER A 17 -9.06 16.18 -0.35
CA SER A 17 -9.53 15.68 -1.65
C SER A 17 -11.06 15.54 -1.62
N PRO A 18 -11.80 16.05 -2.62
CA PRO A 18 -13.25 15.86 -2.69
C PRO A 18 -13.65 14.39 -2.96
N TYR A 19 -12.70 13.56 -3.38
CA TYR A 19 -12.93 12.15 -3.72
C TYR A 19 -12.48 11.16 -2.65
N PHE A 20 -11.50 11.56 -1.83
CA PHE A 20 -10.87 10.66 -0.87
C PHE A 20 -10.95 11.27 0.53
N PRO A 21 -11.66 10.63 1.47
CA PRO A 21 -11.65 11.07 2.85
C PRO A 21 -10.23 10.92 3.41
N ALA A 22 -9.86 11.77 4.38
CA ALA A 22 -8.64 11.59 5.15
C ALA A 22 -8.66 10.18 5.81
N PRO A 23 -7.49 9.56 6.05
CA PRO A 23 -7.41 8.26 6.71
C PRO A 23 -8.26 8.27 7.99
N PRO A 24 -9.29 7.40 8.11
CA PRO A 24 -10.18 7.44 9.26
C PRO A 24 -9.36 7.16 10.53
N VAL A 25 -9.39 8.07 11.51
CA VAL A 25 -8.81 7.79 12.84
C VAL A 25 -9.39 6.47 13.31
N ARG A 26 -8.56 5.42 13.41
CA ARG A 26 -9.02 4.13 13.93
C ARG A 26 -9.48 4.35 15.37
N ARG A 27 -10.79 4.53 15.57
CA ARG A 27 -11.39 4.25 16.88
C ARG A 27 -11.18 2.77 17.12
N ARG A 28 -10.43 2.46 18.17
CA ARG A 28 -10.16 1.13 18.69
C ARG A 28 -11.43 0.26 18.51
N ARG A 29 -11.36 -0.73 17.63
CA ARG A 29 -12.44 -1.72 17.48
C ARG A 29 -12.73 -2.30 18.87
N GLU A 30 -14.00 -2.31 19.26
CA GLU A 30 -14.45 -2.96 20.48
C GLU A 30 -14.10 -4.45 20.45
N LYS A 31 -13.84 -4.95 21.67
CA LYS A 31 -13.08 -6.17 21.98
C LYS A 31 -13.55 -7.41 21.22
N SER A 32 -12.60 -8.11 20.62
CA SER A 32 -12.62 -9.55 20.34
C SER A 32 -11.20 -10.06 20.58
N PRO A 33 -11.05 -11.34 20.99
CA PRO A 33 -10.28 -11.77 22.16
C PRO A 33 -8.79 -11.39 22.08
N GLU A 34 -8.12 -11.32 23.24
CA GLU A 34 -6.68 -11.05 23.37
C GLU A 34 -5.84 -11.87 22.38
N ILE A 35 -5.59 -11.30 21.20
CA ILE A 35 -4.53 -11.73 20.31
C ILE A 35 -3.34 -10.88 20.72
N LEU A 36 -2.53 -11.43 21.62
CA LEU A 36 -1.16 -10.97 21.81
C LEU A 36 -0.50 -11.06 20.43
N TYR A 37 -0.06 -9.92 19.90
CA TYR A 37 0.74 -9.85 18.68
C TYR A 37 2.01 -10.67 18.89
N THR A 38 2.01 -11.95 18.48
CA THR A 38 3.22 -12.75 18.37
C THR A 38 3.71 -12.64 16.94
N SER A 39 4.59 -11.67 16.70
CA SER A 39 5.49 -11.74 15.54
C SER A 39 6.38 -12.97 15.71
N ALA A 40 6.67 -13.71 14.64
CA ALA A 40 7.61 -14.83 14.69
C ALA A 40 9.03 -14.42 15.14
N TYR A 41 9.33 -13.12 15.16
CA TYR A 41 10.59 -12.54 15.65
C TYR A 41 10.52 -12.07 17.12
N PHE A 42 9.32 -12.05 17.71
CA PHE A 42 9.06 -11.82 19.14
C PHE A 42 8.26 -13.01 19.68
N SER A 43 8.89 -14.18 19.74
CA SER A 43 8.38 -15.27 20.57
C SER A 43 8.90 -15.05 21.99
N PRO A 44 8.07 -14.69 22.99
CA PRO A 44 8.46 -14.97 24.36
C PRO A 44 8.59 -16.49 24.45
N GLU A 45 9.78 -16.97 24.81
CA GLU A 45 10.01 -18.40 24.97
C GLU A 45 8.90 -19.03 25.81
N ARG A 46 8.44 -20.18 25.34
CA ARG A 46 7.29 -20.93 25.84
C ARG A 46 7.51 -21.28 27.32
N VAL A 47 7.02 -20.43 28.24
CA VAL A 47 6.90 -20.79 29.66
C VAL A 47 5.91 -21.94 29.75
N GLN A 48 6.42 -23.13 30.07
CA GLN A 48 5.64 -24.34 30.25
C GLN A 48 4.65 -24.12 31.39
N LYS A 49 3.35 -24.12 31.07
CA LYS A 49 2.29 -24.23 32.08
C LYS A 49 2.37 -25.62 32.70
N THR A 50 2.97 -25.71 33.88
CA THR A 50 2.66 -26.76 34.84
C THR A 50 1.49 -26.31 35.71
N SER A 51 0.71 -27.30 36.14
CA SER A 51 -0.69 -27.25 36.56
C SER A 51 -1.00 -26.45 37.82
N LEU A 52 -2.27 -26.03 37.88
CA LEU A 52 -3.02 -25.39 38.96
C LEU A 52 -2.45 -25.55 40.37
N ASP A 53 -2.33 -24.41 41.07
CA ASP A 53 -2.82 -24.33 42.44
C ASP A 53 -3.41 -22.94 42.74
N SER A 54 -4.48 -22.92 43.52
CA SER A 54 -5.21 -21.72 43.92
C SER A 54 -4.39 -20.91 44.92
N GLY A 55 -3.83 -19.79 44.46
CA GLY A 55 -3.08 -18.87 45.31
C GLY A 55 -3.05 -17.48 44.70
N THR A 56 -3.25 -16.49 45.54
CA THR A 56 -3.26 -15.03 45.31
C THR A 56 -2.28 -14.59 44.21
N ALA A 57 -2.74 -13.74 43.29
CA ALA A 57 -1.90 -13.20 42.21
C ALA A 57 -0.63 -12.57 42.79
N PRO A 58 0.58 -13.03 42.41
CA PRO A 58 1.80 -12.40 42.87
C PRO A 58 1.86 -11.00 42.25
N GLU A 59 2.20 -9.99 43.05
CA GLU A 59 2.59 -8.67 42.55
C GLU A 59 3.73 -8.86 41.55
N GLY A 60 3.38 -8.81 40.26
CA GLY A 60 4.30 -9.12 39.17
C GLY A 60 5.41 -8.09 39.12
N GLN A 61 6.66 -8.56 39.17
CA GLN A 61 7.83 -7.73 38.88
C GLN A 61 7.59 -6.97 37.57
N PRO A 62 8.00 -5.68 37.49
CA PRO A 62 7.88 -4.94 36.25
C PRO A 62 8.52 -5.74 35.13
N THR A 63 7.75 -6.05 34.09
CA THR A 63 8.32 -6.67 32.88
C THR A 63 9.53 -5.86 32.44
N GLU A 64 10.57 -6.48 31.88
CA GLU A 64 11.81 -5.82 31.41
C GLU A 64 11.53 -4.50 30.65
N TYR A 65 10.44 -4.44 29.88
CA TYR A 65 9.95 -3.26 29.16
C TYR A 65 9.45 -2.11 30.03
N GLN A 66 8.83 -2.38 31.19
CA GLN A 66 8.38 -1.33 32.12
C GLN A 66 9.58 -0.60 32.73
N SER A 67 10.65 -1.34 33.05
CA SER A 67 11.89 -0.74 33.53
C SER A 67 12.55 0.17 32.47
N LEU A 68 12.42 -0.16 31.17
CA LEU A 68 12.88 0.72 30.09
C LEU A 68 12.11 2.04 30.02
N LEU A 69 10.79 2.03 30.27
CA LEU A 69 9.96 3.23 30.24
C LEU A 69 10.33 4.26 31.33
N GLU A 70 10.95 3.80 32.42
CA GLU A 70 11.44 4.66 33.49
C GLU A 70 12.79 5.34 33.16
N LEU A 71 13.53 4.83 32.16
CA LEU A 71 14.78 5.46 31.73
C LEU A 71 14.48 6.76 30.98
N PRO A 72 14.96 7.94 31.45
CA PRO A 72 14.63 9.22 30.84
C PRO A 72 14.95 9.27 29.34
N GLY A 73 16.10 8.73 28.93
CA GLY A 73 16.51 8.69 27.51
C GLY A 73 15.54 7.88 26.63
N PHE A 74 15.10 6.72 27.11
CA PHE A 74 14.12 5.90 26.39
C PHE A 74 12.75 6.58 26.36
N LYS A 75 12.33 7.21 27.47
CA LYS A 75 11.08 7.97 27.54
C LYS A 75 11.03 9.08 26.49
N TYR A 76 12.05 9.92 26.40
CA TYR A 76 12.10 10.98 25.38
C TYR A 76 12.14 10.41 23.96
N TYR A 77 12.98 9.39 23.71
CA TYR A 77 13.03 8.74 22.41
C TYR A 77 11.67 8.15 22.00
N SER A 78 10.99 7.47 22.91
CA SER A 78 9.69 6.85 22.64
C SER A 78 8.61 7.89 22.33
N GLN A 79 8.61 9.04 23.01
CA GLN A 79 7.69 10.14 22.73
C GLN A 79 7.95 10.74 21.34
N ASP A 80 9.21 11.01 21.02
CA ASP A 80 9.62 11.51 19.70
C ASP A 80 9.25 10.53 18.58
N PHE A 81 9.44 9.24 18.82
CA PHE A 81 9.10 8.18 17.89
C PHE A 81 7.59 8.08 17.67
N LEU A 82 6.79 8.08 18.74
CA LEU A 82 5.34 8.03 18.62
C LEU A 82 4.79 9.26 17.88
N SER A 83 5.34 10.45 18.14
CA SER A 83 4.96 11.67 17.41
C SER A 83 5.31 11.56 15.92
N ALA A 84 6.53 11.12 15.58
CA ALA A 84 6.94 10.96 14.19
C ALA A 84 6.12 9.87 13.46
N PHE A 85 5.76 8.81 14.18
CA PHE A 85 4.96 7.71 13.65
C PHE A 85 3.49 8.12 13.41
N GLU A 86 2.94 8.99 14.26
CA GLU A 86 1.64 9.62 14.02
C GLU A 86 1.67 10.51 12.77
N GLU A 87 2.74 11.28 12.57
CA GLU A 87 2.89 12.06 11.33
C GLU A 87 2.99 11.14 10.10
N LEU A 88 3.72 10.02 10.19
CA LEU A 88 3.79 9.02 9.13
C LEU A 88 2.41 8.44 8.79
N TYR A 89 1.56 8.21 9.79
CA TYR A 89 0.18 7.76 9.57
C TYR A 89 -0.60 8.74 8.68
N PHE A 90 -0.51 10.04 8.96
CA PHE A 90 -1.17 11.07 8.17
C PHE A 90 -0.51 11.33 6.81
N ALA A 91 0.74 10.90 6.62
CA ALA A 91 1.45 10.97 5.35
C ALA A 91 1.11 9.82 4.38
N LYS A 92 0.10 8.99 4.67
CA LYS A 92 -0.34 7.89 3.78
C LYS A 92 -0.66 8.42 2.37
N PRO A 93 0.02 7.91 1.32
CA PRO A 93 -0.32 8.27 -0.05
C PRO A 93 -1.76 7.90 -0.41
N ILE A 94 -2.49 8.85 -0.97
CA ILE A 94 -3.88 8.69 -1.36
C ILE A 94 -3.95 8.19 -2.80
N LEU A 95 -4.30 6.91 -2.97
CA LEU A 95 -4.44 6.27 -4.27
C LEU A 95 -5.86 5.80 -4.50
N ILE A 96 -6.36 5.99 -5.73
CA ILE A 96 -7.68 5.48 -6.10
C ILE A 96 -7.76 3.96 -5.96
N GLN A 97 -6.66 3.25 -6.24
CA GLN A 97 -6.58 1.80 -6.11
C GLN A 97 -6.85 1.34 -4.68
N ASP A 98 -6.37 2.08 -3.67
CA ASP A 98 -6.65 1.82 -2.25
C ASP A 98 -8.13 2.06 -1.92
N TYR A 99 -8.69 3.16 -2.44
CA TYR A 99 -10.09 3.52 -2.21
C TYR A 99 -11.07 2.48 -2.78
N VAL A 100 -10.81 1.95 -3.98
CA VAL A 100 -11.66 0.93 -4.62
C VAL A 100 -11.16 -0.51 -4.43
N ALA A 101 -10.21 -0.75 -3.53
CA ALA A 101 -9.56 -2.05 -3.36
C ALA A 101 -10.53 -3.23 -3.10
N HIS A 102 -11.69 -2.93 -2.48
CA HIS A 102 -12.76 -3.90 -2.22
C HIS A 102 -13.45 -4.43 -3.48
N ASP A 103 -13.25 -3.79 -4.63
CA ASP A 103 -13.82 -4.16 -5.92
C ASP A 103 -12.69 -4.26 -6.98
N PRO A 104 -12.13 -5.46 -7.21
CA PRO A 104 -11.00 -5.63 -8.12
C PRO A 104 -11.30 -5.20 -9.56
N TRP A 105 -12.55 -5.27 -10.02
CA TRP A 105 -12.92 -4.76 -11.35
C TRP A 105 -12.76 -3.24 -11.41
N LYS A 106 -13.22 -2.52 -10.38
CA LYS A 106 -13.02 -1.06 -10.28
C LYS A 106 -11.55 -0.68 -10.22
N VAL A 107 -10.72 -1.45 -9.51
CA VAL A 107 -9.26 -1.24 -9.51
C VAL A 107 -8.71 -1.33 -10.94
N LEU A 108 -9.10 -2.37 -11.70
CA LEU A 108 -8.66 -2.56 -13.09
C LEU A 108 -9.14 -1.43 -14.01
N CYS A 109 -10.37 -0.96 -13.85
CA CYS A 109 -10.89 0.21 -14.58
C CYS A 109 -10.10 1.48 -14.24
N ALA A 110 -9.82 1.73 -12.95
CA ALA A 110 -9.09 2.92 -12.50
C ALA A 110 -7.65 2.96 -13.07
N VAL A 111 -6.90 1.85 -12.96
CA VAL A 111 -5.52 1.79 -13.47
C VAL A 111 -5.46 1.88 -15.00
N MET A 112 -6.51 1.42 -15.70
CA MET A 112 -6.61 1.58 -17.15
C MET A 112 -6.72 3.06 -17.56
N LEU A 113 -7.50 3.85 -16.83
CA LEU A 113 -7.65 5.30 -17.03
C LEU A 113 -6.37 6.07 -16.69
N LEU A 114 -5.60 5.60 -15.70
CA LEU A 114 -4.34 6.23 -15.26
C LEU A 114 -3.17 6.01 -16.22
N ASN A 115 -3.30 5.11 -17.20
CA ASN A 115 -2.24 4.87 -18.19
C ASN A 115 -1.94 6.15 -18.98
N LYS A 116 -0.76 6.76 -18.74
CA LYS A 116 -0.33 8.03 -19.37
C LYS A 116 -1.30 9.19 -19.07
N THR A 117 -1.92 9.21 -17.89
CA THR A 117 -2.84 10.28 -17.48
C THR A 117 -2.69 10.52 -15.98
N THR A 118 -2.75 11.79 -15.57
CA THR A 118 -2.62 12.16 -14.15
C THR A 118 -3.88 11.78 -13.38
N GLY A 119 -3.71 11.41 -12.10
CA GLY A 119 -4.83 11.12 -11.22
C GLY A 119 -5.84 12.27 -11.14
N ALA A 120 -5.37 13.52 -11.09
CA ALA A 120 -6.22 14.71 -11.06
C ALA A 120 -7.24 14.78 -12.22
N LYS A 121 -6.89 14.25 -13.40
CA LYS A 121 -7.80 14.19 -14.55
C LYS A 121 -8.59 12.88 -14.59
N ALA A 122 -7.95 11.75 -14.31
CA ALA A 122 -8.56 10.43 -14.44
C ALA A 122 -9.61 10.14 -13.34
N VAL A 123 -9.39 10.60 -12.11
CA VAL A 123 -10.25 10.29 -10.95
C VAL A 123 -11.68 10.84 -11.12
N PRO A 124 -11.90 12.12 -11.50
CA PRO A 124 -13.26 12.62 -11.77
C PRO A 124 -13.97 11.83 -12.86
N VAL A 125 -13.26 11.49 -13.94
CA VAL A 125 -13.80 10.71 -15.06
C VAL A 125 -14.17 9.31 -14.61
N PHE A 126 -13.34 8.66 -13.80
CA PHE A 126 -13.65 7.36 -13.20
C PHE A 126 -14.98 7.41 -12.43
N PHE A 127 -15.16 8.38 -11.53
CA PHE A 127 -16.40 8.47 -10.75
C PHE A 127 -17.62 8.79 -11.63
N ASN A 128 -17.46 9.57 -12.69
CA ASN A 128 -18.54 9.80 -13.65
C ASN A 128 -18.96 8.49 -14.35
N LEU A 129 -17.98 7.71 -14.82
CA LEU A 129 -18.24 6.39 -15.40
C LEU A 129 -18.92 5.45 -14.39
N MET A 130 -18.42 5.35 -13.16
CA MET A 130 -18.99 4.49 -12.12
C MET A 130 -20.39 4.92 -11.68
N LYS A 131 -20.76 6.20 -11.85
CA LYS A 131 -22.12 6.68 -11.59
C LYS A 131 -23.12 6.17 -12.64
N ILE A 132 -22.68 6.06 -13.89
CA ILE A 132 -23.52 5.65 -15.02
C ILE A 132 -23.52 4.12 -15.18
N TRP A 133 -22.36 3.50 -15.08
CA TRP A 133 -22.14 2.05 -15.21
C TRP A 133 -21.40 1.51 -13.97
N PRO A 134 -22.12 1.29 -12.85
CA PRO A 134 -21.51 0.96 -11.56
C PRO A 134 -20.98 -0.48 -11.45
N THR A 135 -21.40 -1.38 -12.34
CA THR A 135 -21.02 -2.79 -12.32
C THR A 135 -20.41 -3.25 -13.65
N PRO A 136 -19.66 -4.37 -13.67
CA PRO A 136 -19.18 -4.96 -14.92
C PRO A 136 -20.30 -5.24 -15.92
N ARG A 137 -21.50 -5.64 -15.44
CA ARG A 137 -22.65 -5.97 -16.30
C ARG A 137 -23.18 -4.74 -17.02
N ASP A 138 -23.32 -3.62 -16.30
CA ASP A 138 -23.78 -2.36 -16.88
C ASP A 138 -22.76 -1.83 -17.90
N PHE A 139 -21.46 -1.87 -17.55
CA PHE A 139 -20.41 -1.33 -18.40
C PHE A 139 -20.15 -2.21 -19.63
N ALA A 140 -20.36 -3.54 -19.55
CA ALA A 140 -20.20 -4.46 -20.68
C ALA A 140 -21.15 -4.18 -21.86
N VAL A 141 -22.30 -3.57 -21.59
CA VAL A 141 -23.33 -3.21 -22.58
C VAL A 141 -23.37 -1.71 -22.89
N ALA A 142 -22.44 -0.93 -22.33
CA ALA A 142 -22.37 0.50 -22.56
C ALA A 142 -22.12 0.83 -24.05
N PRO A 143 -22.84 1.80 -24.64
CA PRO A 143 -22.51 2.32 -25.97
C PRO A 143 -21.11 2.92 -25.99
N GLN A 144 -20.26 2.47 -26.93
CA GLN A 144 -18.85 2.86 -26.96
C GLN A 144 -18.65 4.36 -27.20
N ASP A 145 -19.50 4.98 -28.02
CA ASP A 145 -19.54 6.41 -28.29
C ASP A 145 -19.85 7.24 -27.02
N ALA A 146 -20.80 6.77 -26.21
CA ALA A 146 -21.14 7.41 -24.93
C ALA A 146 -19.97 7.32 -23.93
N VAL A 147 -19.31 6.16 -23.85
CA VAL A 147 -18.10 6.00 -23.01
C VAL A 147 -16.97 6.89 -23.54
N GLU A 148 -16.79 6.92 -24.86
CA GLU A 148 -15.76 7.72 -25.52
C GLU A 148 -15.90 9.21 -25.23
N GLU A 149 -17.12 9.76 -25.29
CA GLU A 149 -17.37 11.17 -24.99
C GLU A 149 -16.97 11.52 -23.55
N ILE A 150 -17.24 10.63 -22.59
CA ILE A 150 -16.86 10.83 -21.18
C ILE A 150 -15.34 10.82 -20.99
N VAL A 151 -14.62 9.92 -21.68
CA VAL A 151 -13.16 9.79 -21.54
C VAL A 151 -12.37 10.69 -22.50
N ARG A 152 -13.05 11.43 -23.39
CA ARG A 152 -12.45 12.22 -24.48
C ARG A 152 -11.33 13.14 -24.01
N THR A 153 -11.49 13.75 -22.84
CA THR A 153 -10.52 14.71 -22.26
C THR A 153 -9.21 14.07 -21.78
N LEU A 154 -9.17 12.74 -21.65
CA LEU A 154 -7.98 12.02 -21.21
C LEU A 154 -7.04 11.67 -22.38
N GLY A 155 -7.49 11.77 -23.63
CA GLY A 155 -6.81 11.26 -24.82
C GLY A 155 -7.05 9.76 -25.04
N LEU A 156 -6.55 9.19 -26.16
CA LEU A 156 -6.69 7.76 -26.49
C LEU A 156 -8.11 7.22 -26.28
N SER A 157 -9.11 8.06 -26.53
CA SER A 157 -10.49 7.88 -26.03
C SER A 157 -11.13 6.63 -26.60
N ASN A 158 -11.01 6.43 -27.92
CA ASN A 158 -11.49 5.25 -28.63
C ASN A 158 -10.89 3.94 -28.07
N ILE A 159 -9.55 3.86 -27.94
CA ILE A 159 -8.89 2.66 -27.40
C ILE A 159 -9.27 2.42 -25.93
N ARG A 160 -9.44 3.48 -25.14
CA ARG A 160 -9.84 3.35 -23.73
C ARG A 160 -11.28 2.90 -23.58
N SER A 161 -12.21 3.47 -24.35
CA SER A 161 -13.62 3.09 -24.31
C SER A 161 -13.79 1.62 -24.71
N GLU A 162 -13.19 1.21 -25.83
CA GLU A 162 -13.17 -0.19 -26.27
C GLU A 162 -12.61 -1.13 -25.19
N ARG A 163 -11.46 -0.79 -24.59
CA ARG A 163 -10.82 -1.64 -23.59
C ARG A 163 -11.61 -1.74 -22.29
N LEU A 164 -12.25 -0.68 -21.82
CA LEU A 164 -13.08 -0.69 -20.61
C LEU A 164 -14.31 -1.60 -20.78
N ILE A 165 -14.97 -1.50 -21.93
CA ILE A 165 -16.11 -2.35 -22.28
C ILE A 165 -15.66 -3.81 -22.40
N THR A 166 -14.54 -4.04 -23.11
CA THR A 166 -13.98 -5.39 -23.30
C THR A 166 -13.53 -6.02 -21.99
N LEU A 167 -12.85 -5.26 -21.13
CA LEU A 167 -12.49 -5.67 -19.78
C LEU A 167 -13.73 -6.14 -19.01
N SER A 168 -14.79 -5.35 -19.05
CA SER A 168 -16.03 -5.64 -18.32
C SER A 168 -16.72 -6.90 -18.81
N ARG A 169 -16.78 -7.12 -20.14
CA ARG A 169 -17.27 -8.37 -20.74
C ARG A 169 -16.43 -9.57 -20.32
N MET A 170 -15.11 -9.46 -20.40
CA MET A 170 -14.21 -10.54 -20.00
C MET A 170 -14.28 -10.83 -18.50
N TYR A 171 -14.45 -9.82 -17.67
CA TYR A 171 -14.55 -9.97 -16.21
C TYR A 171 -15.80 -10.77 -15.81
N ILE A 172 -16.91 -10.63 -16.55
CA ILE A 172 -18.12 -11.43 -16.33
C ILE A 172 -17.89 -12.88 -16.75
N ASN A 173 -17.28 -13.10 -17.91
CA ASN A 173 -17.15 -14.43 -18.52
C ASN A 173 -16.03 -15.28 -17.89
N ASP A 174 -14.93 -14.64 -17.50
CA ASP A 174 -13.73 -15.29 -16.97
C ASP A 174 -13.12 -14.41 -15.86
N PRO A 175 -13.80 -14.32 -14.70
CA PRO A 175 -13.37 -13.48 -13.59
C PRO A 175 -12.01 -13.93 -13.02
N PRO A 176 -11.29 -13.05 -12.29
CA PRO A 176 -10.05 -13.42 -11.62
C PRO A 176 -10.30 -14.56 -10.62
N ARG A 177 -9.54 -15.64 -10.80
CA ARG A 177 -9.61 -16.85 -9.97
C ARG A 177 -8.25 -17.14 -9.34
N PRO A 178 -8.12 -17.17 -7.99
CA PRO A 178 -6.84 -17.40 -7.32
C PRO A 178 -6.17 -18.73 -7.72
N ASP A 179 -6.96 -19.75 -8.05
CA ASP A 179 -6.54 -21.06 -8.51
C ASP A 179 -6.06 -21.09 -9.97
N LEU A 180 -6.33 -20.05 -10.76
CA LEU A 180 -6.03 -20.03 -12.19
C LEU A 180 -5.11 -18.86 -12.57
N LEU A 181 -3.80 -19.11 -12.50
CA LEU A 181 -2.78 -18.14 -12.87
C LEU A 181 -2.53 -18.11 -14.38
N ARG A 182 -2.66 -16.93 -14.99
CA ARG A 182 -2.49 -16.73 -16.44
C ARG A 182 -1.12 -16.16 -16.76
N LYS A 183 -0.56 -16.56 -17.91
CA LYS A 183 0.71 -16.01 -18.40
C LYS A 183 0.51 -14.54 -18.79
N SER A 184 1.37 -13.66 -18.28
CA SER A 184 1.40 -12.26 -18.70
C SER A 184 2.07 -12.11 -20.06
N ARG A 185 1.60 -11.12 -20.83
CA ARG A 185 2.24 -10.70 -22.09
C ARG A 185 3.37 -9.68 -21.87
N CYS A 186 3.53 -9.16 -20.65
CA CYS A 186 4.54 -8.15 -20.34
C CYS A 186 5.77 -8.75 -19.64
N LYS A 187 6.89 -8.03 -19.76
CA LYS A 187 8.12 -8.27 -19.02
C LYS A 187 8.16 -7.41 -17.76
N THR A 188 9.00 -7.79 -16.81
CA THR A 188 9.34 -6.98 -15.64
C THR A 188 10.86 -6.91 -15.48
N THR A 189 11.32 -5.99 -14.64
CA THR A 189 12.73 -5.97 -14.22
C THR A 189 12.86 -6.71 -12.90
N SER A 190 13.70 -7.74 -12.87
CA SER A 190 14.16 -8.36 -11.65
C SER A 190 15.51 -7.78 -11.27
N TYR A 191 15.69 -7.51 -9.98
CA TYR A 191 16.94 -7.05 -9.40
C TYR A 191 17.55 -8.19 -8.60
N SER A 192 18.84 -8.44 -8.77
CA SER A 192 19.59 -9.42 -7.99
C SER A 192 20.85 -8.78 -7.44
N SER A 193 21.15 -9.02 -6.17
CA SER A 193 22.43 -8.62 -5.58
C SER A 193 23.49 -9.67 -5.90
N VAL A 194 24.56 -9.29 -6.58
CA VAL A 194 25.72 -10.15 -6.80
C VAL A 194 26.81 -9.70 -5.84
N GLY A 195 27.20 -10.58 -4.93
CA GLY A 195 28.32 -10.36 -4.02
C GLY A 195 29.62 -10.82 -4.69
N ALA A 196 30.52 -9.88 -5.00
CA ALA A 196 31.90 -10.19 -5.36
C ALA A 196 32.85 -9.32 -4.52
N ASN A 197 33.71 -9.96 -3.74
CA ASN A 197 34.84 -9.40 -2.99
C ASN A 197 34.70 -7.91 -2.59
N GLY A 198 33.84 -7.62 -1.63
CA GLY A 198 33.77 -6.32 -0.94
C GLY A 198 32.87 -5.25 -1.57
N GLY A 199 32.26 -5.50 -2.73
CA GLY A 199 31.27 -4.61 -3.35
C GLY A 199 29.93 -5.30 -3.59
N GLN A 200 28.84 -4.69 -3.15
CA GLN A 200 27.48 -5.15 -3.45
C GLN A 200 26.98 -4.43 -4.70
N HIS A 201 26.92 -5.15 -5.83
CA HIS A 201 26.38 -4.62 -7.08
C HIS A 201 24.99 -5.19 -7.34
N VAL A 202 24.05 -4.32 -7.69
CA VAL A 202 22.69 -4.68 -8.09
C VAL A 202 22.65 -4.80 -9.61
N VAL A 203 22.23 -5.97 -10.11
CA VAL A 203 22.07 -6.22 -11.54
C VAL A 203 20.59 -6.23 -11.87
N ALA A 204 20.20 -5.49 -12.91
CA ALA A 204 18.85 -5.44 -13.44
C ALA A 204 18.72 -6.32 -14.69
N GLU A 205 17.78 -7.27 -14.67
CA GLU A 205 17.51 -8.17 -15.79
C GLU A 205 16.03 -8.09 -16.22
N GLN A 206 15.76 -8.24 -17.52
CA GLN A 206 14.39 -8.36 -18.03
C GLN A 206 13.90 -9.80 -17.97
N THR A 207 12.83 -10.04 -17.23
CA THR A 207 12.23 -11.36 -17.05
C THR A 207 10.74 -11.36 -17.38
N ASP A 208 10.15 -12.55 -17.54
CA ASP A 208 8.69 -12.66 -17.68
C ASP A 208 7.98 -12.15 -16.42
N TYR A 209 6.92 -11.37 -16.59
CA TYR A 209 6.13 -10.92 -15.45
C TYR A 209 5.43 -12.12 -14.78
N LYS A 210 5.40 -12.12 -13.44
CA LYS A 210 4.76 -13.16 -12.60
C LYS A 210 3.34 -13.46 -13.09
N ARG A 211 2.96 -14.74 -13.16
CA ARG A 211 1.59 -15.12 -13.55
C ARG A 211 0.59 -14.64 -12.51
N THR A 212 -0.52 -14.03 -12.96
CA THR A 212 -1.59 -13.56 -12.07
C THR A 212 -2.96 -13.98 -12.61
N PRO A 213 -4.00 -14.02 -11.76
CA PRO A 213 -5.38 -14.25 -12.19
C PRO A 213 -5.93 -13.20 -13.17
N VAL A 214 -5.30 -12.03 -13.27
CA VAL A 214 -5.76 -10.91 -14.10
C VAL A 214 -4.91 -10.69 -15.36
N SER A 215 -3.90 -11.51 -15.59
CA SER A 215 -2.93 -11.32 -16.68
C SER A 215 -3.52 -11.45 -18.09
N HIS A 216 -4.68 -12.10 -18.26
CA HIS A 216 -5.34 -12.25 -19.56
C HIS A 216 -6.08 -11.01 -20.02
N PHE A 217 -6.48 -10.13 -19.11
CA PHE A 217 -7.33 -8.98 -19.41
C PHE A 217 -6.65 -7.94 -20.35
N PRO A 218 -7.44 -7.20 -21.14
CA PRO A 218 -6.91 -6.18 -22.04
C PRO A 218 -6.31 -5.03 -21.25
N GLY A 219 -5.23 -4.44 -21.78
CA GLY A 219 -4.60 -3.28 -21.16
C GLY A 219 -3.88 -3.54 -19.83
N CYS A 220 -3.85 -4.79 -19.33
CA CYS A 220 -3.12 -5.16 -18.12
C CYS A 220 -1.61 -5.31 -18.37
N GLY A 221 -0.90 -4.17 -18.34
CA GLY A 221 0.57 -4.12 -18.30
C GLY A 221 1.12 -4.18 -16.87
N PRO A 222 2.45 -4.05 -16.68
CA PRO A 222 3.11 -4.20 -15.37
C PRO A 222 2.47 -3.35 -14.28
N TYR A 223 2.15 -2.08 -14.56
CA TYR A 223 1.50 -1.18 -13.62
C TYR A 223 0.14 -1.69 -13.11
N ALA A 224 -0.71 -2.20 -14.01
CA ALA A 224 -2.02 -2.72 -13.63
C ALA A 224 -1.89 -4.01 -12.81
N LEU A 225 -0.95 -4.87 -13.20
CA LEU A 225 -0.67 -6.12 -12.48
C LEU A 225 -0.08 -5.86 -11.09
N ASP A 226 0.87 -4.93 -10.96
CA ASP A 226 1.41 -4.51 -9.67
C ASP A 226 0.32 -3.91 -8.78
N SER A 227 -0.54 -3.05 -9.34
CA SER A 227 -1.68 -2.48 -8.60
C SER A 227 -2.62 -3.57 -8.10
N TRP A 228 -3.01 -4.53 -8.95
CA TRP A 228 -3.87 -5.63 -8.52
C TRP A 228 -3.21 -6.49 -7.44
N ARG A 229 -1.90 -6.77 -7.58
CA ARG A 229 -1.13 -7.54 -6.58
C ARG A 229 -1.01 -6.81 -5.23
N ILE A 230 -0.91 -5.48 -5.24
CA ILE A 230 -0.82 -4.67 -4.03
C ILE A 230 -2.18 -4.55 -3.32
N PHE A 231 -3.26 -4.32 -4.08
CA PHE A 231 -4.55 -3.91 -3.50
C PHE A 231 -5.61 -5.03 -3.46
N CYS A 232 -5.47 -6.09 -4.26
CA CYS A 232 -6.55 -7.07 -4.46
C CYS A 232 -6.15 -8.54 -4.20
N ALA A 233 -4.85 -8.85 -4.20
CA ALA A 233 -4.37 -10.24 -4.20
C ALA A 233 -4.18 -10.87 -2.81
N GLY A 234 -4.58 -10.18 -1.74
CA GLY A 234 -4.47 -10.61 -0.35
C GLY A 234 -3.27 -9.99 0.39
N ASP A 235 -3.20 -10.30 1.69
CA ASP A 235 -2.37 -9.56 2.66
C ASP A 235 -0.87 -9.85 2.57
N GLU A 236 -0.45 -10.85 1.80
CA GLU A 236 0.97 -11.22 1.65
C GLU A 236 1.53 -10.94 0.27
N GLU A 237 0.69 -10.88 -0.78
CA GLU A 237 1.17 -10.78 -2.16
C GLU A 237 1.93 -9.46 -2.40
N TRP A 238 1.46 -8.36 -1.81
CA TRP A 238 2.05 -7.02 -1.93
C TRP A 238 3.50 -6.95 -1.44
N LYS A 239 3.90 -7.80 -0.48
CA LYS A 239 5.26 -7.84 0.09
C LYS A 239 6.31 -8.26 -0.93
N SER A 240 5.91 -8.92 -2.01
CA SER A 240 6.78 -9.37 -3.09
C SER A 240 6.75 -8.45 -4.33
N VAL A 241 6.05 -7.32 -4.27
CA VAL A 241 5.89 -6.42 -5.42
C VAL A 241 6.98 -5.35 -5.40
N LEU A 242 7.72 -5.23 -6.51
CA LEU A 242 8.72 -4.19 -6.74
C LEU A 242 8.28 -3.35 -7.96
N PRO A 243 7.36 -2.38 -7.77
CA PRO A 243 6.74 -1.67 -8.87
C PRO A 243 7.69 -0.62 -9.45
N LYS A 244 7.55 -0.32 -10.74
CA LYS A 244 8.25 0.81 -11.37
C LYS A 244 7.55 2.15 -11.17
N ASP A 245 6.23 2.11 -10.99
CA ASP A 245 5.40 3.31 -10.85
C ASP A 245 5.74 4.11 -9.60
N LYS A 246 5.85 5.44 -9.75
CA LYS A 246 6.31 6.31 -8.68
C LYS A 246 5.34 6.37 -7.50
N GLU A 247 4.04 6.33 -7.77
CA GLU A 247 3.00 6.42 -6.74
C GLU A 247 2.87 5.08 -6.00
N LEU A 248 2.96 3.96 -6.71
CA LEU A 248 3.04 2.64 -6.07
C LEU A 248 4.29 2.50 -5.19
N LYS A 249 5.44 3.01 -5.62
CA LYS A 249 6.67 3.03 -4.78
C LYS A 249 6.46 3.87 -3.52
N ARG A 250 5.83 5.05 -3.61
CA ARG A 250 5.52 5.89 -2.44
C ARG A 250 4.59 5.14 -1.48
N PHE A 251 3.54 4.53 -1.99
CA PHE A 251 2.60 3.76 -1.19
C PHE A 251 3.27 2.58 -0.49
N LEU A 252 4.13 1.82 -1.18
CA LEU A 252 4.84 0.70 -0.57
C LEU A 252 5.87 1.13 0.47
N ARG A 253 6.59 2.24 0.27
CA ARG A 253 7.47 2.81 1.30
C ARG A 253 6.70 3.08 2.59
N TRP A 254 5.56 3.78 2.47
CA TRP A 254 4.68 4.04 3.60
C TRP A 254 4.18 2.74 4.23
N LYS A 255 3.66 1.80 3.42
CA LYS A 255 3.04 0.56 3.91
C LYS A 255 4.04 -0.33 4.65
N TRP A 256 5.26 -0.48 4.15
CA TRP A 256 6.32 -1.23 4.83
C TRP A 256 6.74 -0.59 6.16
N ALA A 257 6.91 0.74 6.19
CA ALA A 257 7.27 1.42 7.42
C ALA A 257 6.15 1.39 8.46
N TYR A 258 4.91 1.59 8.02
CA TYR A 258 3.76 1.73 8.92
C TYR A 258 3.19 0.39 9.37
N GLU A 259 3.07 -0.60 8.48
CA GLU A 259 2.45 -1.89 8.82
C GLU A 259 3.46 -2.95 9.28
N GLU A 260 4.69 -2.91 8.76
CA GLU A 260 5.71 -3.95 9.00
C GLU A 260 6.92 -3.43 9.79
N PHE A 261 6.94 -2.14 10.16
CA PHE A 261 8.04 -1.48 10.90
C PHE A 261 9.41 -1.69 10.25
N ARG A 262 9.44 -1.81 8.92
CA ARG A 262 10.65 -2.06 8.14
C ARG A 262 10.94 -0.96 7.14
N GLN A 263 12.21 -0.72 6.94
CA GLN A 263 12.70 0.05 5.81
C GLN A 263 12.43 -0.73 4.52
N TRP A 264 12.17 -0.03 3.42
CA TRP A 264 11.95 -0.65 2.13
C TRP A 264 12.64 0.09 1.00
N ASP A 265 13.33 -0.67 0.16
CA ASP A 265 13.99 -0.20 -1.05
C ASP A 265 13.25 -0.73 -2.31
N PRO A 266 13.04 0.09 -3.35
CA PRO A 266 12.33 -0.34 -4.56
C PRO A 266 13.03 -1.43 -5.40
N GLU A 267 14.32 -1.65 -5.21
CA GLU A 267 15.12 -2.62 -5.97
C GLU A 267 15.48 -3.83 -5.10
N LEU A 268 15.79 -3.61 -3.83
CA LEU A 268 16.22 -4.65 -2.88
C LEU A 268 15.08 -5.20 -2.02
N GLY A 269 13.95 -4.49 -1.93
CA GLY A 269 12.81 -4.88 -1.10
C GLY A 269 12.99 -4.54 0.39
N PRO A 270 12.47 -5.36 1.32
CA PRO A 270 12.49 -5.05 2.75
C PRO A 270 13.90 -5.11 3.35
N GLY A 271 14.25 -4.08 4.11
CA GLY A 271 15.52 -3.92 4.81
C GLY A 271 15.38 -4.01 6.33
N ASN A 272 16.22 -3.25 7.05
CA ASN A 272 16.28 -3.21 8.51
C ASN A 272 14.98 -2.67 9.15
N VAL A 273 14.89 -2.77 10.47
CA VAL A 273 13.82 -2.11 11.26
C VAL A 273 13.92 -0.60 11.08
N ILE A 274 12.77 0.08 11.10
CA ILE A 274 12.72 1.55 11.02
C ILE A 274 13.39 2.20 12.24
N THR A 275 14.00 3.35 12.01
CA THR A 275 14.54 4.22 13.07
C THR A 275 13.75 5.53 13.11
N LEU A 276 13.88 6.29 14.20
CA LEU A 276 13.28 7.62 14.33
C LEU A 276 13.62 8.52 13.12
N ASP A 277 14.89 8.55 12.72
CA ASP A 277 15.34 9.37 11.59
C ASP A 277 14.74 8.89 10.27
N TYR A 278 14.68 7.57 10.06
CA TYR A 278 14.03 7.00 8.88
C TYR A 278 12.55 7.39 8.77
N VAL A 279 11.82 7.34 9.88
CA VAL A 279 10.40 7.74 9.93
C VAL A 279 10.25 9.22 9.59
N ARG A 280 11.08 10.09 10.18
CA ARG A 280 11.06 11.54 9.91
C ARG A 280 11.37 11.85 8.44
N ASP A 281 12.43 11.25 7.90
CA ASP A 281 12.84 11.43 6.50
C ASP A 281 11.78 10.91 5.53
N MET A 282 11.18 9.76 5.83
CA MET A 282 10.08 9.22 5.04
C MET A 282 8.84 10.12 5.07
N THR A 283 8.42 10.59 6.24
CA THR A 283 7.28 11.50 6.37
C THR A 283 7.51 12.78 5.56
N ALA A 284 8.72 13.33 5.60
CA ALA A 284 9.09 14.49 4.79
C ALA A 284 9.02 14.18 3.29
N LEU A 285 9.58 13.05 2.84
CA LEU A 285 9.54 12.59 1.44
C LEU A 285 8.10 12.38 0.93
N LEU A 286 7.22 11.82 1.76
CA LEU A 286 5.83 11.56 1.40
C LEU A 286 5.01 12.85 1.32
N SER A 287 5.37 13.85 2.11
CA SER A 287 4.68 15.15 2.19
C SER A 287 5.17 16.21 1.19
N SER A 288 6.22 15.92 0.41
CA SER A 288 6.93 16.90 -0.43
C SER A 288 6.44 17.05 -1.88
N GLU A 289 5.23 16.60 -2.23
CA GLU A 289 4.60 16.78 -3.56
C GLU A 289 3.14 17.20 -3.44
#